data_AF-A0A662VMF5-F1
#
_entry.id   AF-A0A662VMF5-F1
#
_cell.length_a   1.000
_cell.length_b   1.000
_cell.length_c   1.000
_cell.angle_alpha   90.00
_cell.angle_beta   90.00
_cell.angle_gamma   90.00
#
_symmetry.space_group_name_H-M   'P 1'
#
loop_
_entity.id
_entity.type
_entity.pdbx_description
1 polymer ?
#
loop_
_entity_poly.entity_id
_entity_poly.type
_entity_poly.pdbx_seq_one_letter_code
_entity_poly.pdbx_strand_id
1 'polypeptide(L)'
;MENLVKFENEVIYLELAEVAEIEGYEEIAKKLRAIAVSEKHHEERFRILLERIENGSFFKRDKEVEWICLECGYVHVDKEPPALCPSCGHPSSYYVSRGMLSL
;
A
#
# COMPACT_ATOMS: atom_id res chain seq x y z
N MET A 1 11.20 0.32 9.89
CA MET A 1 10.79 0.08 8.49
C MET A 1 10.73 1.39 7.70
N GLU A 2 10.23 2.49 8.29
CA GLU A 2 10.20 3.83 7.64
C GLU A 2 11.51 4.24 6.96
N ASN A 3 12.66 3.98 7.60
CA ASN A 3 13.96 4.42 7.07
C ASN A 3 14.48 3.58 5.90
N LEU A 4 13.95 2.38 5.65
CA LEU A 4 14.49 1.49 4.61
C LEU A 4 13.90 1.82 3.24
N VAL A 5 12.57 1.92 3.12
CA VAL A 5 11.91 2.21 1.84
C VAL A 5 12.26 3.63 1.34
N LYS A 6 12.38 4.59 2.27
CA LYS A 6 12.86 5.93 1.97
C LYS A 6 14.28 5.92 1.41
N PHE A 7 15.16 5.15 2.05
CA PHE A 7 16.54 4.98 1.60
C PHE A 7 16.61 4.27 0.24
N GLU A 8 15.73 3.32 -0.03
CA GLU A 8 15.63 2.65 -1.34
C GLU A 8 15.23 3.63 -2.46
N ASN A 9 14.21 4.46 -2.23
CA ASN A 9 13.68 5.34 -3.29
C ASN A 9 14.47 6.65 -3.49
N GLU A 10 15.15 7.16 -2.45
CA GLU A 10 15.93 8.40 -2.55
C GLU A 10 17.43 8.17 -2.78
N VAL A 11 17.96 6.99 -2.45
CA VAL A 11 19.40 6.71 -2.46
C VAL A 11 19.76 5.47 -3.26
N ILE A 12 19.44 4.26 -2.75
CA ILE A 12 20.00 3.00 -3.26
C ILE A 12 19.79 2.85 -4.77
N TYR A 13 18.54 2.91 -5.23
CA TYR A 13 18.25 2.63 -6.63
C TYR A 13 18.77 3.72 -7.58
N LEU A 14 18.94 4.95 -7.08
CA LEU A 14 19.51 6.05 -7.87
C LEU A 14 21.03 5.91 -7.99
N GLU A 15 21.73 5.60 -6.89
CA GLU A 15 23.17 5.34 -6.90
C GLU A 15 23.52 4.13 -7.77
N LEU A 16 22.73 3.04 -7.67
CA LEU A 16 22.90 1.88 -8.53
C LEU A 16 22.66 2.21 -10.02
N ALA A 17 21.69 3.08 -10.31
CA ALA A 17 21.44 3.50 -11.68
C ALA A 17 22.61 4.32 -12.25
N GLU A 18 23.22 5.19 -11.44
CA GLU A 18 24.41 5.95 -11.84
C GLU A 18 25.60 5.04 -12.13
N VAL A 19 25.86 4.04 -11.27
CA VAL A 19 26.91 3.04 -11.53
C VAL A 19 26.63 2.27 -12.83
N ALA A 20 25.40 1.81 -13.03
CA ALA A 20 25.02 1.10 -14.25
C ALA A 20 25.22 1.96 -15.51
N GLU A 21 24.95 3.27 -15.43
CA GLU A 21 25.15 4.21 -16.52
C GLU A 21 26.64 4.42 -16.83
N ILE A 22 27.48 4.56 -15.80
CA ILE A 22 28.95 4.66 -15.92
C ILE A 22 29.54 3.39 -16.57
N GLU A 23 29.00 2.22 -16.23
CA GLU A 23 29.45 0.93 -16.79
C GLU A 23 28.88 0.64 -18.19
N GLY A 24 28.01 1.51 -18.73
CA GLY A 24 27.43 1.37 -20.07
C GLY A 24 26.17 0.51 -20.14
N TYR A 25 25.54 0.19 -19.00
CA TYR A 25 24.31 -0.58 -18.90
C TYR A 25 23.06 0.32 -18.87
N GLU A 26 22.82 1.07 -19.95
CA GLU A 26 21.76 2.08 -20.03
C GLU A 26 20.36 1.54 -19.69
N GLU A 27 20.02 0.34 -20.19
CA GLU A 27 18.72 -0.28 -19.92
C GLU A 27 18.54 -0.73 -18.46
N ILE A 28 19.64 -1.06 -17.77
CA ILE A 28 19.62 -1.39 -16.34
C ILE A 28 19.42 -0.12 -15.54
N ALA A 29 20.14 0.96 -15.87
CA ALA A 29 19.99 2.26 -15.22
C ALA A 29 18.54 2.77 -15.29
N LYS A 30 17.90 2.69 -16.47
CA LYS A 30 16.48 3.05 -16.64
C LYS A 30 15.56 2.23 -15.73
N LYS A 31 15.75 0.91 -15.65
CA LYS A 31 14.95 0.03 -14.79
C LYS A 31 15.14 0.37 -13.31
N LEU A 32 16.37 0.62 -12.86
CA LEU A 32 16.65 0.98 -11.48
C LEU A 32 15.97 2.31 -11.09
N ARG A 33 16.03 3.33 -11.95
CA ARG A 33 15.29 4.59 -11.73
C ARG A 33 13.77 4.36 -11.69
N ALA A 34 13.24 3.48 -12.52
CA ALA A 34 11.82 3.12 -12.48
C ALA A 34 11.42 2.38 -11.19
N ILE A 35 12.31 1.53 -10.63
CA ILE A 35 12.10 0.90 -9.33
C ILE A 35 12.01 1.96 -8.23
N ALA A 36 12.91 2.96 -8.23
CA ALA A 36 12.84 4.06 -7.26
C ALA A 36 11.47 4.77 -7.27
N VAL A 37 10.84 4.94 -8.44
CA VAL A 37 9.47 5.48 -8.55
C VAL A 37 8.44 4.57 -7.88
N SER A 38 8.55 3.25 -8.05
CA SER A 38 7.65 2.29 -7.40
C SER A 38 7.83 2.30 -5.88
N GLU A 39 9.06 2.38 -5.39
CA GLU A 39 9.33 2.37 -3.95
C GLU A 39 8.83 3.63 -3.26
N LYS A 40 8.86 4.77 -3.94
CA LYS A 40 8.22 5.99 -3.43
C LYS A 40 6.71 5.80 -3.23
N HIS A 41 6.05 5.12 -4.17
CA HIS A 41 4.63 4.80 -4.02
C HIS A 41 4.38 3.80 -2.88
N HIS A 42 5.28 2.83 -2.69
CA HIS A 42 5.22 1.94 -1.52
C HIS A 42 5.35 2.70 -0.21
N GLU A 43 6.30 3.63 -0.09
CA GLU A 43 6.48 4.48 1.09
C GLU A 43 5.20 5.25 1.43
N GLU A 44 4.61 5.93 0.43
CA GLU A 44 3.38 6.70 0.62
C GLU A 44 2.23 5.81 1.12
N ARG A 45 2.04 4.65 0.49
CA ARG A 45 1.01 3.70 0.90
C ARG A 45 1.22 3.21 2.32
N PHE A 46 2.43 2.79 2.67
CA PHE A 46 2.71 2.29 4.01
C PHE A 46 2.54 3.36 5.08
N ARG A 47 2.91 4.62 4.78
CA ARG A 47 2.68 5.75 5.69
C ARG A 47 1.20 5.97 5.97
N ILE A 48 0.35 5.94 4.93
CA ILE A 48 -1.11 6.09 5.08
C ILE A 48 -1.68 4.92 5.90
N LEU A 49 -1.21 3.70 5.66
CA LEU A 49 -1.66 2.52 6.43
C LEU A 49 -1.25 2.60 7.90
N LEU A 50 -0.01 3.01 8.18
CA LEU A 50 0.51 3.20 9.53
C LEU A 50 -0.31 4.24 10.29
N GLU A 51 -0.52 5.42 9.70
CA GLU A 51 -1.33 6.49 10.31
C GLU A 51 -2.74 5.98 10.67
N ARG A 52 -3.38 5.24 9.76
CA ARG A 52 -4.71 4.65 9.98
C ARG A 52 -4.73 3.60 11.09
N ILE A 53 -3.66 2.84 11.26
CA ILE A 53 -3.54 1.87 12.35
C ILE A 53 -3.35 2.61 13.67
N GLU A 54 -2.41 3.55 13.73
CA GLU A 54 -2.06 4.29 14.94
C GLU A 54 -3.22 5.12 15.49
N ASN A 55 -4.01 5.74 14.60
CA ASN A 55 -5.19 6.52 15.00
C ASN A 55 -6.47 5.66 15.13
N GLY A 56 -6.39 4.34 14.95
CA GLY A 56 -7.52 3.42 15.05
C GLY A 56 -8.59 3.58 13.96
N SER A 57 -8.31 4.29 12.87
CA SER A 57 -9.25 4.51 11.77
C SER A 57 -9.18 3.46 10.67
N PHE A 58 -8.32 2.42 10.77
CA PHE A 58 -8.18 1.41 9.72
C PHE A 58 -9.53 0.83 9.26
N PHE A 59 -10.37 0.42 10.22
CA PHE A 59 -11.73 -0.11 9.99
C PHE A 59 -12.86 0.91 10.17
N LYS A 60 -12.55 2.21 10.18
CA LYS A 60 -13.56 3.26 10.43
C LYS A 60 -13.47 4.43 9.46
N ARG A 61 -14.62 4.96 9.05
CA ARG A 61 -14.72 6.14 8.18
C ARG A 61 -15.75 7.13 8.70
N ASP A 62 -15.58 8.40 8.36
CA ASP A 62 -16.54 9.46 8.74
C ASP A 62 -17.86 9.35 7.97
N LYS A 63 -17.77 8.86 6.72
CA LYS A 63 -18.88 8.63 5.79
C LYS A 63 -18.94 7.15 5.43
N GLU A 64 -20.12 6.69 5.03
CA GLU A 64 -20.29 5.33 4.52
C GLU A 64 -19.37 5.09 3.31
N VAL A 65 -18.73 3.93 3.31
CA VAL A 65 -17.90 3.45 2.20
C VAL A 65 -18.24 2.00 1.91
N GLU A 66 -17.77 1.51 0.77
CA GLU A 66 -17.82 0.09 0.48
C GLU A 66 -16.64 -0.63 1.15
N TRP A 67 -16.96 -1.65 1.94
CA TRP A 67 -16.04 -2.61 2.53
C TRP A 67 -16.14 -3.93 1.78
N ILE A 68 -15.02 -4.42 1.26
CA ILE A 68 -14.95 -5.65 0.47
C ILE A 68 -14.27 -6.71 1.33
N CYS A 69 -14.95 -7.84 1.52
CA CYS A 69 -14.35 -9.03 2.13
C CYS A 69 -13.35 -9.65 1.15
N LEU A 70 -12.07 -9.72 1.53
CA LEU A 70 -10.98 -10.29 0.73
C LEU A 70 -11.03 -11.81 0.64
N GLU A 71 -11.80 -12.48 1.50
CA GLU A 71 -12.00 -13.94 1.43
C GLU A 71 -12.98 -14.32 0.32
N CYS A 72 -14.14 -13.66 0.25
CA CYS A 72 -15.26 -14.10 -0.59
C CYS A 72 -15.84 -13.03 -1.52
N GLY A 73 -15.37 -11.79 -1.45
CA GLY A 73 -15.82 -10.68 -2.29
C GLY A 73 -17.13 -10.00 -1.86
N TYR A 74 -17.73 -10.39 -0.73
CA TYR A 74 -18.95 -9.73 -0.23
C TYR A 74 -18.71 -8.23 0.04
N VAL A 75 -19.63 -7.38 -0.44
CA VAL A 75 -19.57 -5.93 -0.28
C VAL A 75 -20.56 -5.48 0.79
N HIS A 76 -20.06 -4.72 1.76
CA HIS A 76 -20.85 -4.09 2.82
C HIS A 76 -20.73 -2.56 2.71
N VAL A 77 -21.83 -1.82 2.87
CA VAL A 77 -21.84 -0.35 2.80
C VAL A 77 -22.20 0.21 4.17
N ASP A 78 -21.21 0.74 4.87
CA ASP A 78 -21.37 1.40 6.17
C ASP A 78 -20.05 2.16 6.51
N LYS A 79 -20.00 2.83 7.66
CA LYS A 79 -18.82 3.49 8.20
C LYS A 79 -17.77 2.51 8.73
N GLU A 80 -18.15 1.29 9.08
CA GLU A 80 -17.30 0.22 9.60
C GLU A 80 -17.72 -1.14 8.98
N PRO A 81 -16.82 -2.11 8.78
CA PRO A 81 -17.20 -3.45 8.33
C PRO A 81 -17.91 -4.23 9.45
N PRO A 82 -18.71 -5.27 9.13
CA PRO A 82 -19.33 -6.09 10.15
C PRO A 82 -18.28 -6.92 10.91
N ALA A 83 -18.56 -7.24 12.17
CA ALA A 83 -17.68 -8.08 12.99
C ALA A 83 -17.42 -9.46 12.36
N LEU A 84 -18.44 -10.04 11.72
CA LEU A 84 -18.36 -11.27 10.92
C LEU A 84 -19.00 -11.02 9.56
N CYS A 85 -18.36 -11.50 8.49
CA CYS A 85 -18.92 -11.45 7.16
C CYS A 85 -20.22 -12.27 7.10
N PRO A 86 -21.36 -11.70 6.66
CA PRO A 86 -22.64 -12.41 6.61
C PRO A 86 -22.67 -13.50 5.52
N SER A 87 -21.70 -13.48 4.59
CA SER A 87 -21.59 -14.48 3.52
C SER A 87 -20.71 -15.67 3.92
N CYS A 88 -19.48 -15.44 4.38
CA CYS A 88 -18.51 -16.52 4.65
C CYS A 88 -18.16 -16.71 6.14
N GLY A 89 -18.69 -15.89 7.04
CA GLY A 89 -18.44 -15.99 8.48
C GLY A 89 -17.05 -15.54 8.96
N HIS A 90 -16.16 -15.07 8.07
CA HIS A 90 -14.83 -14.61 8.47
C HIS A 90 -14.86 -13.25 9.19
N PRO A 91 -13.91 -12.98 10.09
CA PRO A 91 -13.87 -11.75 10.89
C PRO A 91 -13.63 -10.50 10.04
N SER A 92 -13.93 -9.34 10.63
CA SER A 92 -13.71 -8.01 10.05
C SER A 92 -12.28 -7.78 9.52
N SER A 93 -11.29 -8.51 10.04
CA SER A 93 -9.90 -8.47 9.57
C SER A 93 -9.71 -8.86 8.11
N TYR A 94 -10.70 -9.51 7.50
CA TYR A 94 -10.70 -9.81 6.06
C TYR A 94 -11.29 -8.68 5.22
N TYR A 95 -11.79 -7.59 5.81
CA TYR A 95 -12.33 -6.48 5.04
C TYR A 95 -11.28 -5.43 4.71
N VAL A 96 -11.41 -4.85 3.52
CA VAL A 96 -10.71 -3.64 3.12
C VAL A 96 -11.70 -2.66 2.52
N SER A 97 -11.61 -1.37 2.84
CA SER A 97 -12.45 -0.39 2.15
C SER A 97 -12.03 -0.29 0.69
N ARG A 98 -12.96 -0.18 -0.27
CA ARG A 98 -12.63 -0.08 -1.70
C ARG A 98 -11.60 1.01 -2.01
N GLY A 99 -11.70 2.16 -1.35
CA GLY A 99 -10.73 3.26 -1.53
C GLY A 99 -9.31 2.95 -1.08
N MET A 100 -9.10 1.90 -0.27
CA MET A 100 -7.77 1.41 0.12
C MET A 100 -7.18 0.42 -0.88
N LEU A 101 -7.97 -0.16 -1.79
CA LEU A 101 -7.45 -1.05 -2.84
C LEU A 101 -6.68 -0.29 -3.92
N SER A 102 -6.91 1.02 -4.02
CA SER A 102 -6.25 1.93 -4.95
C SER A 102 -5.22 2.84 -4.28
N LEU A 103 -4.91 2.60 -3.00
CA LEU A 103 -3.75 3.22 -2.33
C LEU A 103 -2.47 2.57 -2.84
#